data_AF-A0A1H3KTZ8-F1
#
_entry.id   AF-A0A1H3KTZ8-F1
#
_cell.length_a   1.000
_cell.length_b   1.000
_cell.length_c   1.000
_cell.angle_alpha   90.00
_cell.angle_beta   90.00
_cell.angle_gamma   90.00
#
_symmetry.space_group_name_H-M   'P 1'
#
loop_
_entity.id
_entity.type
_entity.pdbx_description
1 polymer ?
#
loop_
_entity_poly.entity_id
_entity_poly.type
_entity_poly.pdbx_seq_one_letter_code
_entity_poly.pdbx_strand_id
1 'polypeptide(L)'
;MVIKELVMRTLTQPAGAAAELMELGLKRDVLWLGLILAAVLNALFFSVSFHAAPPMPLEGMSAEEAAQLEFMLGFFGSPVRVALVLGVSLVMSVFAFFLAGKFLGGQGSLTDVLVVVTWWQFVGLGMSVVIMAVGALSVMLASMMSMVGNVWLLFALIGLLTGAHRFETMFKGIGTVALSLFLMAVGLMIILTLIGFGLPPVEASNV
;
A
#
# COMPACT_ATOMS: atom_id res chain seq x y z
N MET A 1 -15.30 -21.95 -3.49
CA MET A 1 -14.99 -21.10 -2.33
C MET A 1 -15.68 -19.76 -2.52
N VAL A 2 -16.43 -19.30 -1.52
CA VAL A 2 -17.14 -18.02 -1.62
C VAL A 2 -16.18 -16.90 -1.19
N ILE A 3 -16.10 -15.79 -1.94
CA ILE A 3 -15.22 -14.63 -1.64
C ILE A 3 -15.35 -14.18 -0.17
N LYS A 4 -16.58 -14.23 0.37
CA LYS A 4 -16.88 -13.95 1.78
C LYS A 4 -16.07 -14.81 2.76
N GLU A 5 -15.93 -16.11 2.49
CA GLU A 5 -15.17 -17.04 3.32
C GLU A 5 -13.69 -16.69 3.32
N LEU A 6 -13.14 -16.31 2.16
CA LEU A 6 -11.74 -15.93 2.02
C LEU A 6 -11.42 -14.60 2.72
N VAL A 7 -12.35 -13.64 2.69
CA VAL A 7 -12.24 -12.40 3.50
C VAL A 7 -12.27 -12.75 4.98
N MET A 8 -13.21 -13.60 5.42
CA MET A 8 -13.29 -14.03 6.83
C MET A 8 -12.03 -14.78 7.28
N ARG A 9 -11.43 -15.57 6.40
CA ARG A 9 -10.20 -16.29 6.67
C ARG A 9 -9.00 -15.35 6.68
N THR A 10 -8.98 -14.32 5.83
CA THR A 10 -7.97 -13.24 5.91
C THR A 10 -8.07 -12.49 7.25
N LEU A 11 -9.28 -12.31 7.78
CA LEU A 11 -9.54 -11.66 9.06
C LEU A 11 -8.99 -12.46 10.26
N THR A 12 -9.05 -13.78 10.20
CA THR A 12 -8.78 -14.66 11.35
C THR A 12 -7.47 -15.45 11.25
N GLN A 13 -7.08 -15.84 10.03
CA GLN A 13 -5.93 -16.70 9.73
C GLN A 13 -5.25 -16.27 8.41
N PRO A 14 -4.65 -15.06 8.35
CA PRO A 14 -4.12 -14.49 7.11
C PRO A 14 -3.04 -15.34 6.44
N ALA A 15 -2.20 -16.04 7.21
CA ALA A 15 -1.20 -16.94 6.65
C ALA A 15 -1.82 -18.17 5.97
N GLY A 16 -2.93 -18.69 6.50
CA GLY A 16 -3.70 -19.78 5.87
C GLY A 16 -4.38 -19.30 4.59
N ALA A 17 -4.97 -18.10 4.62
CA ALA A 17 -5.62 -17.51 3.44
C ALA A 17 -4.65 -17.33 2.26
N ALA A 18 -3.37 -17.08 2.50
CA ALA A 18 -2.36 -17.03 1.44
C ALA A 18 -2.24 -18.35 0.66
N ALA A 19 -2.32 -19.49 1.34
CA ALA A 19 -2.25 -20.81 0.69
C ALA A 19 -3.43 -21.01 -0.27
N GLU A 20 -4.64 -20.72 0.19
CA GLU A 20 -5.86 -20.80 -0.63
C GLU A 20 -5.84 -19.85 -1.81
N LEU A 21 -5.29 -18.65 -1.63
CA LEU A 21 -5.13 -17.69 -2.72
C LEU A 21 -4.17 -18.21 -3.80
N MET A 22 -3.09 -18.89 -3.41
CA MET A 22 -2.14 -19.50 -4.35
C MET A 22 -2.76 -20.69 -5.10
N GLU A 23 -3.65 -21.45 -4.47
CA GLU A 23 -4.38 -22.56 -5.10
C GLU A 23 -5.31 -22.12 -6.24
N LEU A 24 -5.70 -20.84 -6.30
CA LEU A 24 -6.44 -20.28 -7.43
C LEU A 24 -5.67 -20.36 -8.76
N GLY A 25 -4.33 -20.53 -8.70
CA GLY A 25 -3.51 -20.75 -9.90
C GLY A 25 -3.57 -19.60 -10.91
N LEU A 26 -3.82 -18.38 -10.45
CA LEU A 26 -3.97 -17.22 -11.31
C LEU A 26 -2.67 -16.93 -12.09
N LYS A 27 -2.81 -16.71 -13.40
CA LYS A 27 -1.69 -16.34 -14.26
C LYS A 27 -1.11 -15.00 -13.85
N ARG A 28 0.21 -14.85 -13.96
CA ARG A 28 0.94 -13.62 -13.61
C ARG A 28 0.39 -12.38 -14.31
N ASP A 29 0.00 -12.48 -15.59
CA ASP A 29 -0.52 -11.35 -16.36
C ASP A 29 -1.88 -10.87 -15.80
N VAL A 30 -2.74 -11.81 -15.39
CA VAL A 30 -4.03 -11.52 -14.75
C VAL A 30 -3.82 -10.82 -13.41
N LEU A 31 -2.81 -11.23 -12.65
CA LEU A 31 -2.49 -10.63 -11.37
C LEU A 31 -1.94 -9.21 -11.51
N TRP A 32 -1.07 -8.94 -12.49
CA TRP A 32 -0.62 -7.58 -12.77
C TRP A 32 -1.77 -6.68 -13.19
N LEU A 33 -2.67 -7.18 -14.04
CA LEU A 33 -3.88 -6.45 -14.40
C LEU A 33 -4.77 -6.19 -13.18
N GLY A 34 -4.91 -7.18 -12.29
CA GLY A 34 -5.62 -7.05 -11.02
C GLY A 34 -4.99 -5.99 -10.10
N LEU A 35 -3.66 -5.95 -10.01
CA LEU A 35 -2.95 -4.95 -9.22
C LEU A 35 -3.13 -3.54 -9.79
N ILE A 36 -3.06 -3.38 -11.11
CA ILE A 36 -3.31 -2.10 -11.79
C ILE A 36 -4.77 -1.67 -11.57
N LEU A 37 -5.73 -2.58 -11.71
CA LEU A 37 -7.13 -2.30 -11.42
C LEU A 37 -7.32 -1.86 -9.97
N ALA A 38 -6.68 -2.53 -9.02
CA ALA A 38 -6.72 -2.14 -7.62
C ALA A 38 -6.12 -0.75 -7.39
N ALA A 39 -5.01 -0.41 -8.07
CA ALA A 39 -4.41 0.93 -8.02
C ALA A 39 -5.39 2.01 -8.51
N VAL A 40 -6.04 1.76 -9.66
CA VAL A 40 -7.02 2.68 -10.25
C VAL A 40 -8.22 2.86 -9.32
N LEU A 41 -8.78 1.78 -8.80
CA LEU A 41 -9.93 1.84 -7.90
C LEU A 41 -9.60 2.55 -6.59
N ASN A 42 -8.42 2.31 -6.01
CA ASN A 42 -7.97 3.03 -4.82
C ASN A 42 -7.73 4.53 -5.13
N ALA A 43 -7.19 4.88 -6.29
CA ALA A 43 -7.03 6.27 -6.69
C ALA A 43 -8.37 6.98 -6.88
N LEU A 44 -9.36 6.30 -7.47
CA LEU A 44 -10.72 6.82 -7.60
C LEU A 44 -11.36 7.01 -6.22
N PHE A 45 -11.26 6.02 -5.35
CA PHE A 45 -11.76 6.10 -3.98
C PHE A 45 -11.11 7.26 -3.20
N PHE A 46 -9.78 7.40 -3.30
CA PHE A 46 -9.05 8.51 -2.72
C PHE A 46 -9.53 9.84 -3.28
N SER A 47 -9.69 9.97 -4.60
CA SER A 47 -10.14 11.21 -5.22
C SER A 47 -11.55 11.60 -4.79
N VAL A 48 -12.48 10.65 -4.71
CA VAL A 48 -13.83 10.89 -4.18
C VAL A 48 -13.77 11.35 -2.73
N SER A 49 -13.00 10.66 -1.89
CA SER A 49 -12.85 11.00 -0.47
C SER A 49 -12.23 12.39 -0.28
N PHE A 50 -11.21 12.71 -1.08
CA PHE A 50 -10.50 13.98 -1.07
C PHE A 50 -11.39 15.15 -1.51
N HIS A 51 -12.26 14.97 -2.50
CA HIS A 51 -13.21 16.02 -2.91
C HIS A 51 -14.41 16.14 -1.96
N ALA A 52 -14.80 15.04 -1.29
CA ALA A 52 -15.87 15.05 -0.31
C ALA A 52 -15.49 15.78 0.98
N ALA A 53 -14.22 15.67 1.39
CA ALA A 53 -13.68 16.33 2.57
C ALA A 53 -12.26 16.86 2.26
N PRO A 54 -12.16 17.98 1.51
CA PRO A 54 -10.86 18.56 1.17
C PRO A 54 -10.14 19.01 2.45
N PRO A 55 -8.81 18.79 2.55
CA PRO A 55 -8.01 19.32 3.65
C PRO A 55 -8.17 20.85 3.72
N MET A 56 -8.60 21.35 4.87
CA MET A 56 -8.78 22.78 5.10
C MET A 56 -7.51 23.37 5.73
N PRO A 57 -7.12 24.61 5.38
CA PRO A 57 -6.06 25.32 6.09
C PRO A 57 -6.41 25.44 7.57
N LEU A 58 -5.46 25.13 8.44
CA LEU A 58 -5.60 25.33 9.88
C LEU A 58 -5.29 26.79 10.22
N GLU A 59 -6.05 27.37 11.14
CA GLU A 59 -5.74 28.70 11.68
C GLU A 59 -4.35 28.68 12.33
N GLY A 60 -3.49 29.64 11.97
CA GLY A 60 -2.12 29.75 12.47
C GLY A 60 -1.04 29.10 11.60
N MET A 61 -1.38 28.55 10.43
CA MET A 61 -0.38 28.09 9.46
C MET A 61 0.52 29.23 8.96
N SER A 62 1.81 28.95 8.88
CA SER A 62 2.80 29.82 8.23
C SER A 62 2.57 29.89 6.71
N ALA A 63 3.15 30.91 6.07
CA ALA A 63 3.08 31.08 4.62
C ALA A 63 3.71 29.89 3.85
N GLU A 64 4.75 29.28 4.41
CA GLU A 64 5.41 28.10 3.82
C GLU A 64 4.50 26.87 3.89
N GLU A 65 3.86 26.63 5.04
CA GLU A 65 2.91 25.52 5.21
C GLU A 65 1.68 25.69 4.30
N ALA A 66 1.21 26.93 4.12
CA ALA A 66 0.11 27.23 3.21
C ALA A 66 0.49 26.93 1.75
N ALA A 67 1.69 27.34 1.31
CA ALA A 67 2.19 27.04 -0.03
C ALA A 67 2.38 25.52 -0.25
N GLN A 68 2.85 24.79 0.76
CA GLN A 68 2.94 23.32 0.70
C GLN A 68 1.57 22.67 0.58
N LEU A 69 0.58 23.13 1.37
CA LEU A 69 -0.78 22.65 1.29
C LEU A 69 -1.38 22.91 -0.10
N GLU A 70 -1.23 24.11 -0.65
CA GLU A 70 -1.70 24.44 -2.00
C GLU A 70 -1.06 23.54 -3.07
N PHE A 71 0.26 23.31 -2.97
CA PHE A 71 0.94 22.37 -3.87
C PHE A 71 0.37 20.96 -3.74
N MET A 72 0.17 20.47 -2.51
CA MET A 72 -0.41 19.15 -2.26
C MET A 72 -1.84 19.05 -2.83
N LEU A 73 -2.68 20.04 -2.57
CA LEU A 73 -4.05 20.10 -3.10
C LEU A 73 -4.03 20.08 -4.63
N GLY A 74 -3.14 20.88 -5.23
CA GLY A 74 -2.93 20.94 -6.66
C GLY A 74 -2.45 19.61 -7.23
N PHE A 75 -1.54 18.89 -6.57
CA PHE A 75 -0.99 17.60 -7.01
C PHE A 75 -2.02 16.46 -6.90
N PHE A 76 -2.59 16.28 -5.70
CA PHE A 76 -3.54 15.21 -5.37
C PHE A 76 -4.93 15.43 -5.97
N GLY A 77 -5.25 16.63 -6.45
CA GLY A 77 -6.50 16.93 -7.15
C GLY A 77 -6.67 16.21 -8.51
N SER A 78 -5.60 15.66 -9.11
CA SER A 78 -5.72 14.87 -10.35
C SER A 78 -5.77 13.36 -10.05
N PRO A 79 -6.89 12.67 -10.36
CA PRO A 79 -7.01 11.22 -10.15
C PRO A 79 -5.94 10.42 -10.90
N VAL A 80 -5.52 10.90 -12.07
CA VAL A 80 -4.50 10.23 -12.90
C VAL A 80 -3.13 10.28 -12.22
N ARG A 81 -2.73 11.42 -11.65
CA ARG A 81 -1.46 11.54 -10.91
C ARG A 81 -1.45 10.65 -9.67
N VAL A 82 -2.55 10.62 -8.94
CA VAL A 82 -2.72 9.72 -7.79
C VAL A 82 -2.60 8.26 -8.22
N ALA A 83 -3.29 7.86 -9.29
CA ALA A 83 -3.23 6.50 -9.82
C ALA A 83 -1.82 6.10 -10.26
N LEU A 84 -1.07 7.01 -10.88
CA LEU A 84 0.32 6.77 -11.28
C LEU A 84 1.22 6.58 -10.04
N VAL A 85 1.13 7.46 -9.05
CA VAL A 85 1.93 7.35 -7.82
C VAL A 85 1.61 6.06 -7.07
N LEU A 86 0.32 5.75 -6.90
CA LEU A 86 -0.11 4.50 -6.27
C LEU A 86 0.35 3.28 -7.07
N GLY A 87 0.17 3.29 -8.39
CA GLY A 87 0.59 2.19 -9.26
C GLY A 87 2.08 1.90 -9.17
N VAL A 88 2.93 2.93 -9.26
CA VAL A 88 4.38 2.80 -9.09
C VAL A 88 4.72 2.28 -7.69
N SER A 89 4.08 2.82 -6.66
CA SER A 89 4.29 2.39 -5.27
C SER A 89 3.91 0.94 -5.03
N LEU A 90 2.83 0.45 -5.65
CA LEU A 90 2.41 -0.95 -5.58
C LEU A 90 3.34 -1.88 -6.33
N VAL A 91 3.81 -1.49 -7.52
CA VAL A 91 4.80 -2.28 -8.25
C VAL A 91 6.09 -2.38 -7.43
N MET A 92 6.58 -1.26 -6.89
CA MET A 92 7.75 -1.25 -6.00
C MET A 92 7.55 -2.12 -4.77
N SER A 93 6.38 -2.07 -4.13
CA SER A 93 6.11 -2.86 -2.93
C SER A 93 6.13 -4.36 -3.21
N VAL A 94 5.57 -4.82 -4.35
CA VAL A 94 5.64 -6.23 -4.76
C VAL A 94 7.10 -6.70 -4.85
N PHE A 95 7.96 -5.93 -5.52
CA PHE A 95 9.39 -6.27 -5.61
C PHE A 95 10.08 -6.20 -4.25
N ALA A 96 9.81 -5.17 -3.44
CA ALA A 96 10.40 -5.02 -2.12
C ALA A 96 10.01 -6.15 -1.18
N PHE A 97 8.73 -6.56 -1.14
CA PHE A 97 8.27 -7.71 -0.36
C PHE A 97 8.87 -9.04 -0.86
N PHE A 98 9.02 -9.19 -2.18
CA PHE A 98 9.66 -10.37 -2.76
C PHE A 98 11.15 -10.46 -2.37
N LEU A 99 11.91 -9.38 -2.59
CA LEU A 99 13.33 -9.30 -2.27
C LEU A 99 13.57 -9.45 -0.76
N ALA A 100 12.83 -8.72 0.07
CA ALA A 100 12.93 -8.80 1.52
C ALA A 100 12.65 -10.22 2.02
N GLY A 101 11.59 -10.86 1.52
CA GLY A 101 11.27 -12.23 1.90
C GLY A 101 12.35 -13.20 1.45
N LYS A 102 12.91 -13.04 0.25
CA LYS A 102 14.05 -13.85 -0.22
C LYS A 102 15.30 -13.69 0.66
N PHE A 103 15.64 -12.46 1.06
CA PHE A 103 16.76 -12.22 1.97
C PHE A 103 16.58 -12.88 3.34
N LEU A 104 15.35 -13.03 3.81
CA LEU A 104 15.00 -13.70 5.06
C LEU A 104 14.80 -15.22 4.92
N GLY A 105 15.18 -15.79 3.77
CA GLY A 105 15.11 -17.23 3.48
C GLY A 105 13.74 -17.72 2.98
N GLY A 106 12.91 -16.83 2.46
CA GLY A 106 11.56 -17.14 1.97
C GLY A 106 11.57 -17.95 0.68
N GLN A 107 10.64 -18.91 0.58
CA GLN A 107 10.50 -19.79 -0.58
C GLN A 107 9.47 -19.29 -1.60
N GLY A 108 8.77 -18.20 -1.29
CA GLY A 108 7.74 -17.61 -2.16
C GLY A 108 8.27 -17.21 -3.53
N SER A 109 7.46 -17.40 -4.56
CA SER A 109 7.71 -16.85 -5.89
C SER A 109 7.26 -15.39 -5.99
N LEU A 110 7.71 -14.66 -7.01
CA LEU A 110 7.19 -13.31 -7.28
C LEU A 110 5.68 -13.34 -7.55
N THR A 111 5.19 -14.40 -8.19
CA THR A 111 3.76 -14.62 -8.42
C THR A 111 3.02 -14.79 -7.09
N ASP A 112 3.57 -15.55 -6.14
CA ASP A 112 2.97 -15.78 -4.82
C ASP A 112 2.77 -14.45 -4.07
N VAL A 113 3.79 -13.58 -4.09
CA VAL A 113 3.73 -12.24 -3.50
C VAL A 113 2.71 -11.36 -4.22
N LEU A 114 2.72 -11.39 -5.56
CA LEU A 114 1.79 -10.60 -6.37
C LEU A 114 0.32 -10.98 -6.11
N VAL A 115 0.03 -12.28 -5.93
CA VAL A 115 -1.31 -12.77 -5.54
C VAL A 115 -1.75 -12.12 -4.24
N VAL A 116 -0.94 -12.25 -3.19
CA VAL A 116 -1.36 -11.80 -1.85
C VAL A 116 -1.42 -10.28 -1.73
N VAL A 117 -0.52 -9.55 -2.40
CA VAL A 117 -0.56 -8.08 -2.45
C VAL A 117 -1.81 -7.61 -3.20
N THR A 118 -2.12 -8.22 -4.34
CA THR A 118 -3.32 -7.89 -5.12
C THR A 118 -4.59 -8.11 -4.30
N TRP A 119 -4.71 -9.26 -3.63
CA TRP A 119 -5.82 -9.55 -2.73
C TRP A 119 -5.92 -8.53 -1.60
N TRP A 120 -4.79 -8.23 -0.95
CA TRP A 120 -4.72 -7.26 0.15
C TRP A 120 -5.22 -5.86 -0.28
N GLN A 121 -4.92 -5.42 -1.50
CA GLN A 121 -5.43 -4.15 -2.04
C GLN A 121 -6.97 -4.12 -2.13
N PHE A 122 -7.61 -5.21 -2.57
CA PHE A 122 -9.07 -5.27 -2.66
C PHE A 122 -9.74 -5.35 -1.30
N VAL A 123 -9.13 -6.09 -0.37
CA VAL A 123 -9.58 -6.15 1.03
C VAL A 123 -9.50 -4.77 1.68
N GLY A 124 -8.38 -4.06 1.49
CA GLY A 124 -8.19 -2.69 1.98
C GLY A 124 -9.17 -1.68 1.36
N LEU A 125 -9.42 -1.80 0.06
CA LEU A 125 -10.42 -0.97 -0.63
C LEU A 125 -11.83 -1.23 -0.07
N GLY A 126 -12.23 -2.48 0.09
CA GLY A 126 -13.52 -2.85 0.67
C GLY A 126 -13.70 -2.29 2.09
N MET A 127 -12.65 -2.40 2.91
CA MET A 127 -12.64 -1.81 4.25
C MET A 127 -12.77 -0.28 4.20
N SER A 128 -12.06 0.38 3.30
CA SER A 128 -12.12 1.84 3.12
C SER A 128 -13.53 2.30 2.72
N VAL A 129 -14.20 1.57 1.83
CA VAL A 129 -15.59 1.85 1.44
C VAL A 129 -16.54 1.74 2.63
N VAL A 130 -16.38 0.70 3.47
CA VAL A 130 -17.18 0.56 4.69
C VAL A 130 -16.93 1.71 5.67
N ILE A 131 -15.67 2.10 5.87
CA ILE A 131 -15.30 3.23 6.73
C ILE A 131 -15.92 4.53 6.21
N MET A 132 -15.88 4.79 4.90
CA MET A 132 -16.49 5.96 4.29
C MET A 132 -18.00 6.00 4.50
N ALA A 133 -18.68 4.85 4.35
CA ALA A 133 -20.12 4.74 4.61
C ALA A 133 -20.46 5.02 6.08
N VAL A 134 -19.64 4.55 7.03
CA VAL A 134 -19.78 4.88 8.46
C VAL A 134 -19.50 6.35 8.72
N GLY A 135 -18.55 6.96 8.00
CA GLY A 135 -18.19 8.37 8.10
C GLY A 135 -19.33 9.31 7.74
N ALA A 136 -20.20 8.90 6.80
CA ALA A 136 -21.42 9.63 6.48
C ALA A 136 -22.43 9.68 7.63
N LEU A 137 -22.39 8.72 8.56
CA LEU A 137 -23.24 8.68 9.76
C LEU A 137 -22.56 9.34 10.95
N SER A 138 -21.26 9.10 11.13
CA SER A 138 -20.48 9.63 12.24
C SER A 138 -18.99 9.61 11.92
N VAL A 139 -18.37 10.80 11.85
CA VAL A 139 -16.93 10.98 11.67
C VAL A 139 -16.11 10.30 12.77
N MET A 140 -16.56 10.36 14.03
CA MET A 140 -15.87 9.75 15.18
C MET A 140 -15.79 8.22 15.06
N LEU A 141 -16.91 7.56 14.78
CA LEU A 141 -16.91 6.11 14.54
C LEU A 141 -16.03 5.71 13.36
N ALA A 142 -16.05 6.47 12.26
CA ALA A 142 -15.20 6.19 11.11
C ALA A 142 -13.71 6.33 11.44
N SER A 143 -13.32 7.32 12.24
CA SER A 143 -11.91 7.49 12.65
C SER A 143 -11.44 6.34 13.55
N MET A 144 -12.28 5.90 14.51
CA MET A 144 -11.98 4.74 15.36
C MET A 144 -11.88 3.45 14.52
N MET A 145 -12.82 3.24 13.59
CA MET A 145 -12.79 2.08 12.69
C MET A 145 -11.58 2.11 11.76
N SER A 146 -11.20 3.30 11.26
CA SER A 146 -10.00 3.47 10.44
C SER A 146 -8.75 3.09 11.23
N MET A 147 -8.62 3.53 12.48
CA MET A 147 -7.47 3.18 13.32
C MET A 147 -7.34 1.66 13.49
N VAL A 148 -8.43 0.99 13.90
CA VAL A 148 -8.45 -0.48 14.07
C VAL A 148 -8.21 -1.19 12.73
N GLY A 149 -8.82 -0.69 11.66
CA GLY A 149 -8.69 -1.23 10.31
C GLY A 149 -7.26 -1.18 9.78
N ASN A 150 -6.53 -0.10 10.04
CA ASN A 150 -5.12 0.04 9.64
C ASN A 150 -4.22 -0.95 10.39
N VAL A 151 -4.39 -1.08 11.72
CA VAL A 151 -3.64 -2.07 12.52
C VAL A 151 -3.93 -3.48 12.01
N TRP A 152 -5.19 -3.78 11.72
CA TRP A 152 -5.60 -5.06 11.18
C TRP A 152 -5.04 -5.31 9.77
N LEU A 153 -5.07 -4.32 8.87
CA LEU A 153 -4.52 -4.45 7.52
C LEU A 153 -3.03 -4.75 7.54
N LEU A 154 -2.28 -4.13 8.47
CA LEU A 154 -0.88 -4.45 8.69
C LEU A 154 -0.68 -5.89 9.18
N PHE A 155 -1.46 -6.33 10.16
CA PHE A 155 -1.46 -7.71 10.62
C PHE A 155 -1.78 -8.71 9.49
N ALA A 156 -2.80 -8.41 8.68
CA ALA A 156 -3.20 -9.22 7.54
C ALA A 156 -2.08 -9.30 6.49
N LEU A 157 -1.43 -8.18 6.18
CA LEU A 157 -0.29 -8.14 5.25
C LEU A 157 0.87 -9.00 5.76
N ILE A 158 1.23 -8.86 7.04
CA ILE A 158 2.29 -9.67 7.67
C ILE A 158 1.97 -11.16 7.53
N GLY A 159 0.75 -11.57 7.90
CA GLY A 159 0.33 -12.96 7.82
C GLY A 159 0.30 -13.49 6.38
N LEU A 160 -0.25 -12.71 5.44
CA LEU A 160 -0.29 -13.06 4.03
C LEU A 160 1.12 -13.25 3.44
N LEU A 161 2.06 -12.35 3.77
CA LEU A 161 3.45 -12.46 3.35
C LEU A 161 4.15 -13.65 4.03
N THR A 162 3.84 -13.94 5.30
CA THR A 162 4.29 -15.15 5.99
C THR A 162 3.88 -16.41 5.23
N GLY A 163 2.61 -16.50 4.82
CA GLY A 163 2.11 -17.63 4.04
C GLY A 163 2.69 -17.70 2.63
N ALA A 164 2.75 -16.57 1.92
CA ALA A 164 3.31 -16.51 0.56
C ALA A 164 4.78 -16.92 0.51
N HIS A 165 5.58 -16.52 1.51
CA HIS A 165 6.99 -16.89 1.61
C HIS A 165 7.22 -18.26 2.27
N ARG A 166 6.15 -18.93 2.73
CA ARG A 166 6.21 -20.22 3.45
C ARG A 166 7.10 -20.15 4.68
N PHE A 167 7.04 -19.04 5.41
CA PHE A 167 7.77 -18.91 6.67
C PHE A 167 7.12 -19.75 7.77
N GLU A 168 7.96 -20.33 8.63
CA GLU A 168 7.51 -21.09 9.80
C GLU A 168 6.89 -20.19 10.90
N THR A 169 7.29 -18.91 10.94
CA THR A 169 6.87 -17.97 11.98
C THR A 169 6.45 -16.61 11.41
N MET A 170 5.54 -15.93 12.13
CA MET A 170 5.12 -14.56 11.79
C MET A 170 6.24 -13.52 11.94
N PHE A 171 7.26 -13.79 12.78
CA PHE A 171 8.40 -12.88 12.96
C PHE A 171 9.15 -12.60 11.65
N LYS A 172 9.29 -13.60 10.78
CA LYS A 172 9.89 -13.40 9.45
C LYS A 172 8.98 -12.58 8.52
N GLY A 173 7.66 -12.65 8.70
CA GLY A 173 6.70 -11.76 8.02
C GLY A 173 6.84 -10.31 8.46
N ILE A 174 6.96 -10.07 9.77
CA ILE A 174 7.26 -8.73 10.32
C ILE A 174 8.58 -8.21 9.74
N GLY A 175 9.62 -9.04 9.76
CA GLY A 175 10.91 -8.73 9.17
C GLY A 175 10.83 -8.42 7.67
N THR A 176 9.97 -9.12 6.93
CA THR A 176 9.75 -8.87 5.50
C THR A 176 9.13 -7.50 5.28
N VAL A 177 8.11 -7.14 6.06
CA VAL A 177 7.51 -5.79 5.99
C VAL A 177 8.55 -4.73 6.37
N ALA A 178 9.25 -4.89 7.49
CA ALA A 178 10.26 -3.92 7.93
C ALA A 178 11.39 -3.72 6.91
N LEU A 179 11.96 -4.81 6.39
CA LEU A 179 13.01 -4.75 5.37
C LEU A 179 12.51 -4.20 4.04
N SER A 180 11.25 -4.49 3.67
CA SER A 180 10.66 -3.93 2.45
C SER A 180 10.53 -2.41 2.51
N LEU A 181 10.24 -1.83 3.67
CA LEU A 181 10.19 -0.37 3.83
C LEU A 181 11.56 0.26 3.53
N PHE A 182 12.63 -0.36 4.03
CA PHE A 182 13.99 0.06 3.72
C PHE A 182 14.30 -0.08 2.22
N LEU A 183 13.98 -1.22 1.61
CA LEU A 183 14.18 -1.45 0.17
C LEU A 183 13.38 -0.47 -0.69
N MET A 184 12.16 -0.12 -0.29
CA MET A 184 11.34 0.87 -0.98
C MET A 184 11.95 2.27 -0.87
N ALA A 185 12.44 2.67 0.30
CA ALA A 185 13.12 3.96 0.46
C ALA A 185 14.36 4.05 -0.43
N VAL A 186 15.19 3.00 -0.47
CA VAL A 186 16.35 2.92 -1.36
C VAL A 186 15.93 2.94 -2.84
N GLY A 187 14.91 2.16 -3.20
CA GLY A 187 14.38 2.10 -4.57
C GLY A 187 13.87 3.46 -5.05
N LEU A 188 13.14 4.18 -4.18
CA LEU A 188 12.66 5.53 -4.47
C LEU A 188 13.83 6.50 -4.67
N MET A 189 14.85 6.48 -3.81
CA MET A 189 16.03 7.34 -3.93
C MET A 189 16.76 7.13 -5.27
N ILE A 190 16.88 5.87 -5.71
CA ILE A 190 17.46 5.55 -7.02
C ILE A 190 16.61 6.14 -8.14
N ILE A 191 15.28 5.93 -8.11
CA ILE A 191 14.37 6.49 -9.13
C ILE A 191 14.47 8.01 -9.18
N LEU A 192 14.44 8.69 -8.03
CA LEU A 192 14.54 10.15 -7.93
C LEU A 192 15.87 10.67 -8.48
N THR A 193 16.98 9.98 -8.20
CA THR A 193 18.30 10.34 -8.74
C THR A 193 18.33 10.19 -10.26
N LEU A 194 17.78 9.09 -10.79
CA LEU A 194 17.77 8.82 -12.23
C LEU A 194 16.92 9.82 -13.03
N ILE A 195 15.84 10.37 -12.44
CA ILE A 195 15.02 11.41 -13.08
C ILE A 195 15.58 12.83 -12.88
N GLY A 196 16.76 12.98 -12.26
CA GLY A 196 17.42 14.27 -12.06
C GLY A 196 16.94 15.06 -10.83
N PHE A 197 16.22 14.41 -9.91
CA PHE A 197 15.70 15.03 -8.68
C PHE A 197 16.68 14.96 -7.49
N GLY A 198 17.99 14.78 -7.74
CA GLY A 198 18.98 14.42 -6.72
C GLY A 198 20.12 15.44 -6.50
N LEU A 199 20.29 15.83 -5.23
CA LEU A 199 21.36 16.61 -4.57
C LEU A 199 21.65 18.01 -5.16
N PRO A 200 21.48 19.12 -4.39
CA PRO A 200 22.09 20.38 -4.79
C PRO A 200 23.59 20.14 -4.98
N PRO A 201 24.23 20.73 -6.01
CA PRO A 201 25.66 20.56 -6.22
C PRO A 201 26.35 20.87 -4.89
N VAL A 202 27.16 19.93 -4.42
CA VAL A 202 28.13 20.24 -3.37
C VAL A 202 28.99 21.33 -4.00
N GLU A 203 28.71 22.59 -3.66
CA GLU A 203 29.62 23.69 -3.95
C GLU A 203 30.94 23.23 -3.34
N ALA A 204 31.87 22.83 -4.21
CA ALA A 204 33.24 22.64 -3.82
C ALA A 204 33.66 23.98 -3.24
N SER A 205 33.71 24.07 -1.91
CA SER A 205 34.24 25.23 -1.22
C SER A 205 35.64 25.44 -1.78
N ASN A 206 35.80 26.52 -2.54
CA ASN A 206 37.05 26.90 -3.17
C ASN A 206 38.17 26.84 -2.11
N VAL A 207 39.13 25.95 -2.33
CA VAL A 207 40.48 26.04 -1.77
C VAL A 207 41.36 26.71 -2.82
#